data_AF-A0A411ECS7-F1
#
_entry.id   AF-A0A411ECS7-F1
#
_cell.length_a   1.000
_cell.length_b   1.000
_cell.length_c   1.000
_cell.angle_alpha   90.00
_cell.angle_beta   90.00
_cell.angle_gamma   90.00
#
_symmetry.space_group_name_H-M   'P 1'
#
loop_
_entity.id
_entity.type
_entity.pdbx_description
1 polymer ?
#
loop_
_entity_poly.entity_id
_entity_poly.type
_entity_poly.pdbx_seq_one_letter_code
_entity_poly.pdbx_strand_id
1 'polypeptide(L)'
;MMSTETLLEQKLLHSHKKEMIVFLNNHPEYFDEAVELAIQNKQPYSWRAAWVLWSYISKNDIRIKNHIPKLIKAIGNKTDGHQRELLKILLEMNLNEEQEGHLFDLSVSLWEDVEKKPSIRYTAFKFIIKMAKKHPELTNEILLLAQDKYLNSLSPGVNRSIKKMITNTIGLNHNKRKQSHT
;
A
#
# COMPACT_ATOMS: atom_id res chain seq x y z
N MET A 1 3.58 7.60 34.99
CA MET A 1 4.12 6.23 34.87
C MET A 1 4.89 6.17 33.57
N MET A 2 6.21 5.95 33.60
CA MET A 2 6.97 5.66 32.39
C MET A 2 6.49 4.29 31.89
N SER A 3 5.78 4.26 30.76
CA SER A 3 5.53 3.00 30.07
C SER A 3 6.88 2.45 29.63
N THR A 4 7.32 1.35 30.22
CA THR A 4 8.53 0.65 29.76
C THR A 4 8.30 0.27 28.30
N GLU A 5 9.17 0.76 27.41
CA GLU A 5 9.15 0.39 26.00
C GLU A 5 9.26 -1.13 25.87
N THR A 6 8.47 -1.73 24.98
CA THR A 6 8.59 -3.16 24.68
C THR A 6 9.93 -3.45 24.01
N LEU A 7 10.37 -4.72 24.03
CA LEU A 7 11.59 -5.11 23.34
C LEU A 7 11.51 -4.81 21.83
N LEU A 8 10.34 -5.01 21.22
CA LEU A 8 10.11 -4.64 19.83
C LEU A 8 10.22 -3.12 19.62
N GLU A 9 9.62 -2.31 20.50
CA GLU A 9 9.70 -0.85 20.43
C GLU A 9 11.15 -0.36 20.49
N GLN A 10 11.95 -0.89 21.42
CA GLN A 10 13.39 -0.60 21.51
C GLN A 10 14.11 -1.00 20.22
N LYS A 11 13.78 -2.17 19.66
CA LYS A 11 14.38 -2.65 18.40
C LYS A 11 14.00 -1.76 17.22
N LEU A 12 12.76 -1.30 17.14
CA LEU A 12 12.29 -0.41 16.07
C LEU A 12 13.00 0.95 16.11
N LEU A 13 13.34 1.47 17.28
CA LEU A 13 14.05 2.74 17.40
C LEU A 13 15.54 2.64 17.02
N HIS A 14 16.22 1.63 17.55
CA HIS A 14 17.68 1.62 17.62
C HIS A 14 18.36 0.70 16.61
N SER A 15 17.62 0.11 15.68
CA SER A 15 18.18 -0.83 14.70
C SER A 15 17.96 -0.40 13.27
N HIS A 16 18.79 -0.92 12.38
CA HIS A 16 18.57 -0.81 10.95
C HIS A 16 17.56 -1.87 10.47
N LYS A 17 16.96 -1.65 9.30
CA LYS A 17 15.89 -2.52 8.78
C LYS A 17 16.29 -4.00 8.74
N LYS A 18 17.51 -4.30 8.31
CA LYS A 18 18.03 -5.67 8.22
C LYS A 18 18.02 -6.35 9.59
N GLU A 19 18.43 -5.64 10.63
CA GLU A 19 18.46 -6.14 12.02
C GLU A 19 17.04 -6.29 12.59
N MET A 20 16.10 -5.41 12.24
CA MET A 20 14.69 -5.56 12.63
C MET A 20 14.08 -6.82 12.00
N ILE A 21 14.39 -7.10 10.72
CA ILE A 21 13.95 -8.32 10.03
C ILE A 21 14.56 -9.55 10.70
N VAL A 22 15.86 -9.54 11.00
CA VAL A 22 16.52 -10.64 11.74
C VAL A 22 15.86 -10.85 13.10
N PHE A 23 15.52 -9.78 13.82
CA PHE A 23 14.81 -9.87 15.09
C PHE A 23 13.44 -10.53 14.95
N LEU A 24 12.60 -10.08 14.01
CA LEU A 24 11.27 -10.69 13.78
C LEU A 24 11.35 -12.13 13.26
N ASN A 25 12.44 -12.52 12.60
CA ASN A 25 12.67 -13.92 12.22
C ASN A 25 12.99 -14.79 13.45
N ASN A 26 13.81 -14.27 14.37
CA ASN A 26 14.21 -14.99 15.58
C ASN A 26 13.12 -14.94 16.67
N HIS A 27 12.23 -13.97 16.60
CA HIS A 27 11.17 -13.72 17.58
C HIS A 27 9.81 -13.51 16.89
N PRO A 28 9.24 -14.55 16.26
CA PRO A 28 7.97 -14.46 15.54
C PRO A 28 6.77 -14.10 16.44
N GLU A 29 6.89 -14.28 17.76
CA GLU A 29 5.89 -13.88 18.76
C GLU A 29 5.59 -12.36 18.74
N TYR A 30 6.52 -11.53 18.28
CA TYR A 30 6.32 -10.08 18.15
C TYR A 30 5.58 -9.66 16.87
N PHE A 31 5.18 -10.61 16.02
CA PHE A 31 4.53 -10.28 14.76
C PHE A 31 3.22 -9.51 14.96
N ASP A 32 2.32 -10.03 15.80
CA ASP A 32 1.02 -9.40 16.06
C ASP A 32 1.19 -8.03 16.71
N GLU A 33 2.16 -7.89 17.62
CA GLU A 33 2.53 -6.59 18.20
C GLU A 33 3.00 -5.60 17.11
N ALA A 34 3.84 -6.05 16.16
CA ALA A 34 4.29 -5.20 15.07
C ALA A 34 3.11 -4.75 14.18
N VAL A 35 2.15 -5.63 13.90
CA VAL A 35 0.96 -5.28 13.11
C VAL A 35 0.09 -4.27 13.85
N GLU A 36 -0.16 -4.48 15.15
CA GLU A 36 -0.95 -3.55 15.96
C GLU A 36 -0.23 -2.19 16.12
N LEU A 37 1.09 -2.18 16.32
CA LEU A 37 1.89 -0.94 16.31
C LEU A 37 1.74 -0.20 14.98
N ALA A 38 1.80 -0.90 13.85
CA ALA A 38 1.64 -0.31 12.52
C ALA A 38 0.26 0.34 12.32
N ILE A 39 -0.79 -0.20 12.95
CA ILE A 39 -2.16 0.32 12.92
C ILE A 39 -2.33 1.53 13.86
N GLN A 40 -1.64 1.53 15.00
CA GLN A 40 -1.73 2.58 16.02
C GLN A 40 -1.13 3.92 15.59
N ASN A 41 -1.31 4.94 16.44
CA ASN A 41 -0.72 6.29 16.30
C ASN A 41 0.37 6.52 17.35
N LYS A 42 1.25 5.55 17.58
CA LYS A 42 2.33 5.62 18.56
C LYS A 42 3.66 5.92 17.84
N GLN A 43 3.90 7.19 17.53
CA GLN A 43 5.10 7.57 16.79
C GLN A 43 6.34 7.67 17.71
N PRO A 44 7.55 7.30 17.22
CA PRO A 44 7.84 6.85 15.85
C PRO A 44 7.67 5.34 15.61
N TYR A 45 7.19 4.56 16.58
CA TYR A 45 7.07 3.09 16.46
C TYR A 45 6.14 2.67 15.33
N SER A 46 4.98 3.31 15.21
CA SER A 46 3.96 2.91 14.22
C SER A 46 4.43 2.98 12.78
N TRP A 47 5.12 4.06 12.37
CA TRP A 47 5.64 4.14 11.01
C TRP A 47 6.77 3.14 10.76
N ARG A 48 7.63 2.88 11.77
CA ARG A 48 8.74 1.93 11.63
C ARG A 48 8.26 0.49 11.60
N ALA A 49 7.23 0.16 12.38
CA ALA A 49 6.56 -1.13 12.34
C ALA A 49 5.98 -1.41 10.95
N ALA A 50 5.24 -0.46 10.36
CA ALA A 50 4.73 -0.60 8.99
C ALA A 50 5.87 -0.78 7.96
N TRP A 51 6.96 -0.01 8.12
CA TRP A 51 8.11 -0.07 7.22
C TRP A 51 8.88 -1.40 7.26
N VAL A 52 9.07 -1.99 8.44
CA VAL A 52 9.71 -3.31 8.57
C VAL A 52 8.78 -4.42 8.09
N LEU A 53 7.50 -4.38 8.47
CA LEU A 53 6.51 -5.40 8.12
C LEU A 53 6.43 -5.64 6.62
N TRP A 54 6.35 -4.58 5.81
CA TRP A 54 6.34 -4.70 4.34
C TRP A 54 7.50 -5.55 3.79
N SER A 55 8.66 -5.56 4.44
CA SER A 55 9.82 -6.35 3.98
C SER A 55 10.03 -7.65 4.74
N TYR A 56 9.19 -7.91 5.74
CA TYR A 56 9.21 -9.12 6.53
C TYR A 56 8.10 -10.10 6.09
N ILE A 57 6.96 -9.58 5.63
CA ILE A 57 5.85 -10.41 5.15
C ILE A 57 6.16 -11.05 3.79
N SER A 58 5.51 -12.18 3.55
CA SER A 58 5.47 -12.82 2.22
C SER A 58 4.24 -12.39 1.42
N LYS A 59 4.22 -12.70 0.12
CA LYS A 59 3.03 -12.49 -0.70
C LYS A 59 1.86 -13.31 -0.14
N ASN A 60 0.72 -12.67 0.07
CA ASN A 60 -0.49 -13.25 0.66
C ASN A 60 -0.23 -13.92 2.04
N ASP A 61 0.56 -13.26 2.88
CA ASP A 61 0.92 -13.76 4.22
C ASP A 61 -0.33 -14.01 5.08
N ILE A 62 -0.54 -15.27 5.47
CA ILE A 62 -1.72 -15.70 6.23
C ILE A 62 -1.88 -14.92 7.54
N ARG A 63 -0.76 -14.50 8.15
CA ARG A 63 -0.75 -13.80 9.44
C ARG A 63 -1.35 -12.39 9.32
N ILE A 64 -1.36 -11.79 8.13
CA ILE A 64 -1.94 -10.45 7.91
C ILE A 64 -3.46 -10.50 7.67
N LYS A 65 -4.03 -11.63 7.25
CA LYS A 65 -5.40 -11.69 6.72
C LYS A 65 -6.45 -11.09 7.66
N ASN A 66 -6.37 -11.42 8.94
CA ASN A 66 -7.34 -10.96 9.95
C ASN A 66 -7.17 -9.47 10.30
N HIS A 67 -6.05 -8.85 9.91
CA HIS A 67 -5.76 -7.43 10.16
C HIS A 67 -6.10 -6.53 8.97
N ILE A 68 -6.41 -7.09 7.79
CA ILE A 68 -6.67 -6.33 6.57
C ILE A 68 -7.71 -5.21 6.77
N PRO A 69 -8.90 -5.45 7.35
CA PRO A 69 -9.89 -4.37 7.55
C PRO A 69 -9.36 -3.24 8.43
N LYS A 70 -8.61 -3.57 9.49
CA LYS A 70 -7.99 -2.58 10.37
C LYS A 70 -6.91 -1.78 9.66
N LEU A 71 -6.09 -2.44 8.83
CA LEU A 71 -5.03 -1.80 8.03
C LEU A 71 -5.62 -0.80 7.04
N ILE A 72 -6.68 -1.17 6.31
CA ILE A 72 -7.39 -0.27 5.39
C ILE A 72 -7.91 0.95 6.14
N LYS A 73 -8.63 0.74 7.26
CA LYS A 73 -9.17 1.82 8.09
C LYS A 73 -8.09 2.74 8.66
N ALA A 74 -6.91 2.21 8.97
CA ALA A 74 -5.83 2.98 9.56
C ALA A 74 -5.20 4.01 8.61
N ILE A 75 -5.19 3.76 7.29
CA ILE A 75 -4.45 4.57 6.30
C ILE A 75 -4.88 6.03 6.31
N GLY A 76 -6.18 6.33 6.32
CA GLY A 76 -6.70 7.70 6.14
C GLY A 76 -6.09 8.73 7.11
N ASN A 77 -5.76 8.30 8.33
CA ASN A 77 -5.30 9.18 9.41
C ASN A 77 -3.78 9.23 9.61
N LYS A 78 -2.98 8.69 8.66
CA LYS A 78 -1.52 8.65 8.79
C LYS A 78 -0.83 9.71 7.93
N THR A 79 0.43 9.99 8.26
CA THR A 79 1.32 10.77 7.39
C THR A 79 1.61 10.01 6.09
N ASP A 80 1.89 10.73 5.00
CA ASP A 80 2.13 10.13 3.66
C ASP A 80 3.11 8.97 3.65
N GLY A 81 4.19 9.06 4.44
CA GLY A 81 5.19 8.00 4.55
C GLY A 81 4.59 6.73 5.16
N HIS A 82 3.82 6.86 6.23
CA HIS A 82 3.19 5.74 6.92
C HIS A 82 2.02 5.17 6.11
N GLN A 83 1.18 6.02 5.49
CA GLN A 83 0.16 5.60 4.52
C GLN A 83 0.75 4.69 3.44
N ARG A 84 1.91 5.10 2.90
CA ARG A 84 2.58 4.37 1.82
C ARG A 84 3.04 2.99 2.26
N GLU A 85 3.60 2.86 3.47
CA GLU A 85 4.04 1.55 3.95
C GLU A 85 2.85 0.61 4.26
N LEU A 86 1.75 1.12 4.82
CA LEU A 86 0.52 0.33 5.01
C LEU A 86 -0.08 -0.13 3.67
N LEU A 87 -0.11 0.76 2.68
CA LEU A 87 -0.62 0.42 1.35
C LEU A 87 0.24 -0.62 0.63
N LYS A 88 1.57 -0.58 0.83
CA LYS A 88 2.48 -1.61 0.33
C LYS A 88 2.16 -2.98 0.94
N ILE A 89 1.92 -3.07 2.26
CA ILE A 89 1.49 -4.32 2.90
C ILE A 89 0.24 -4.88 2.20
N LEU A 90 -0.78 -4.03 2.01
CA LEU A 90 -2.04 -4.45 1.36
C LEU A 90 -1.88 -4.85 -0.11
N LEU A 91 -0.88 -4.30 -0.83
CA LEU A 91 -0.61 -4.68 -2.23
C LEU A 91 -0.17 -6.15 -2.36
N GLU A 92 0.50 -6.72 -1.35
CA GLU A 92 0.89 -8.14 -1.31
C GLU A 92 -0.25 -9.09 -0.95
N MET A 93 -1.36 -8.56 -0.44
CA MET A 93 -2.46 -9.38 0.06
C MET A 93 -3.46 -9.72 -1.05
N ASN A 94 -4.08 -10.89 -0.89
CA ASN A 94 -5.33 -11.22 -1.58
C ASN A 94 -6.47 -10.64 -0.74
N LEU A 95 -7.24 -9.74 -1.36
CA LEU A 95 -8.36 -9.05 -0.75
C LEU A 95 -9.66 -9.68 -1.28
N ASN A 96 -10.71 -9.70 -0.45
CA ASN A 96 -12.06 -10.01 -0.94
C ASN A 96 -12.67 -8.78 -1.64
N GLU A 97 -13.81 -8.94 -2.31
CA GLU A 97 -14.42 -7.87 -3.11
C GLU A 97 -14.74 -6.61 -2.29
N GLU A 98 -15.24 -6.77 -1.06
CA GLU A 98 -15.53 -5.66 -0.15
C GLU A 98 -14.26 -4.89 0.22
N GLN A 99 -13.19 -5.59 0.59
CA GLN A 99 -11.89 -5.01 0.91
C GLN A 99 -11.25 -4.33 -0.30
N GLU A 100 -11.41 -4.90 -1.50
CA GLU A 100 -10.94 -4.31 -2.75
C GLU A 100 -11.67 -3.00 -3.04
N GLY A 101 -12.99 -2.95 -2.90
CA GLY A 101 -13.78 -1.73 -3.07
C GLY A 101 -13.31 -0.62 -2.14
N HIS A 102 -13.22 -0.90 -0.84
CA HIS A 102 -12.75 0.08 0.14
C HIS A 102 -11.33 0.58 -0.12
N LEU A 103 -10.41 -0.31 -0.49
CA LEU A 103 -9.03 0.09 -0.77
C LEU A 103 -8.93 0.82 -2.11
N PHE A 104 -9.79 0.53 -3.07
CA PHE A 104 -9.86 1.23 -4.35
C PHE A 104 -10.29 2.68 -4.14
N ASP A 105 -11.39 2.92 -3.43
CA ASP A 105 -11.88 4.27 -3.14
C ASP A 105 -10.83 5.11 -2.39
N LEU A 106 -10.21 4.51 -1.37
CA LEU A 106 -9.10 5.14 -0.65
C LEU A 106 -7.92 5.45 -1.57
N SER A 107 -7.57 4.52 -2.48
CA SER A 107 -6.46 4.73 -3.41
C SER A 107 -6.76 5.83 -4.43
N VAL A 108 -8.00 5.93 -4.90
CA VAL A 108 -8.45 7.03 -5.77
C VAL A 108 -8.34 8.36 -5.03
N SER A 109 -8.87 8.46 -3.81
CA SER A 109 -8.76 9.66 -2.99
C SER A 109 -7.30 10.10 -2.77
N LEU A 110 -6.41 9.16 -2.43
CA LEU A 110 -4.98 9.43 -2.27
C LEU A 110 -4.30 9.86 -3.58
N TRP A 111 -4.75 9.35 -4.71
CA TRP A 111 -4.20 9.72 -6.03
C TRP A 111 -4.63 11.11 -6.47
N GLU A 112 -5.91 11.45 -6.25
CA GLU A 112 -6.51 12.71 -6.68
C GLU A 112 -6.03 13.91 -5.87
N ASP A 113 -5.65 13.71 -4.61
CA ASP A 113 -5.03 14.73 -3.77
C ASP A 113 -3.63 15.08 -4.31
N VAL A 114 -3.53 16.18 -5.05
CA VAL A 114 -2.29 16.64 -5.70
C VAL A 114 -1.26 17.19 -4.71
N GLU A 115 -1.67 17.52 -3.49
CA GLU A 115 -0.80 18.01 -2.42
C GLU A 115 -0.03 16.87 -1.74
N LYS A 116 -0.52 15.63 -1.91
CA LYS A 116 0.17 14.43 -1.41
C LYS A 116 1.51 14.23 -2.11
N LYS A 117 2.48 13.70 -1.35
CA LYS A 117 3.79 13.36 -1.90
C LYS A 117 3.66 12.40 -3.10
N PRO A 118 4.42 12.60 -4.19
CA PRO A 118 4.35 11.73 -5.38
C PRO A 118 4.54 10.24 -5.07
N SER A 119 5.28 9.88 -4.02
CA SER A 119 5.51 8.48 -3.63
C SER A 119 4.29 7.75 -3.07
N ILE A 120 3.41 8.42 -2.31
CA ILE A 120 2.16 7.80 -1.83
C ILE A 120 1.17 7.71 -2.98
N ARG A 121 1.04 8.77 -3.78
CA ARG A 121 0.19 8.81 -5.00
C ARG A 121 0.57 7.69 -5.97
N TYR A 122 1.86 7.52 -6.24
CA TYR A 122 2.38 6.40 -7.04
C TYR A 122 1.98 5.03 -6.47
N THR A 123 2.06 4.87 -5.16
CA THR A 123 1.73 3.60 -4.51
C THR A 123 0.23 3.31 -4.58
N ALA A 124 -0.61 4.32 -4.39
CA ALA A 124 -2.06 4.27 -4.60
C ALA A 124 -2.41 3.87 -6.03
N PHE A 125 -1.76 4.48 -7.01
CA PHE A 125 -1.99 4.18 -8.41
C PHE A 125 -1.63 2.74 -8.80
N LYS A 126 -0.63 2.13 -8.15
CA LYS A 126 -0.36 0.69 -8.35
C LYS A 126 -1.56 -0.18 -7.99
N PHE A 127 -2.29 0.15 -6.92
CA PHE A 127 -3.49 -0.60 -6.52
C PHE A 127 -4.63 -0.36 -7.51
N ILE A 128 -4.85 0.89 -7.93
CA ILE A 128 -5.81 1.25 -8.97
C ILE A 128 -5.56 0.44 -10.26
N ILE A 129 -4.30 0.35 -10.71
CA ILE A 129 -3.92 -0.47 -11.87
C ILE A 129 -4.09 -1.97 -11.63
N LYS A 130 -3.83 -2.47 -10.41
CA LYS A 130 -4.10 -3.87 -10.04
C LYS A 130 -5.59 -4.18 -10.23
N MET A 131 -6.48 -3.27 -9.80
CA MET A 131 -7.93 -3.40 -9.97
C MET A 131 -8.34 -3.31 -11.44
N ALA A 132 -7.86 -2.34 -12.21
CA ALA A 132 -8.21 -2.23 -13.64
C ALA A 132 -7.75 -3.42 -14.51
N LYS A 133 -6.73 -4.16 -14.08
CA LYS A 133 -6.33 -5.43 -14.72
C LYS A 133 -7.26 -6.59 -14.38
N LYS A 134 -7.83 -6.58 -13.17
CA LYS A 134 -8.81 -7.55 -12.67
C LYS A 134 -10.21 -7.26 -13.24
N HIS A 135 -10.54 -5.98 -13.38
CA HIS A 135 -11.83 -5.42 -13.77
C HIS A 135 -11.63 -4.52 -15.02
N PRO A 136 -11.63 -5.09 -16.25
CA PRO A 136 -11.39 -4.33 -17.48
C PRO A 136 -12.39 -3.21 -17.76
N GLU A 137 -13.57 -3.25 -17.14
CA GLU A 137 -14.58 -2.20 -17.13
C GLU A 137 -14.01 -0.88 -16.60
N LEU A 138 -13.08 -0.92 -15.63
CA LEU A 138 -12.46 0.25 -15.01
C LEU A 138 -11.51 1.04 -15.95
N THR A 139 -11.38 0.64 -17.22
CA THR A 139 -10.42 1.26 -18.14
C THR A 139 -10.71 2.73 -18.38
N ASN A 140 -11.99 3.12 -18.39
CA ASN A 140 -12.38 4.52 -18.61
C ASN A 140 -12.01 5.39 -17.41
N GLU A 141 -12.17 4.86 -16.20
CA GLU A 141 -11.81 5.47 -14.93
C GLU A 141 -10.30 5.71 -14.88
N ILE A 142 -9.48 4.75 -15.34
CA ILE A 142 -8.03 4.95 -15.46
C ILE A 142 -7.67 6.13 -16.36
N LEU A 143 -8.35 6.28 -17.49
CA LEU A 143 -8.11 7.40 -18.41
C LEU A 143 -8.45 8.75 -17.78
N LEU A 144 -9.53 8.81 -17.00
CA LEU A 144 -9.90 10.01 -16.23
C LEU A 144 -8.87 10.33 -15.15
N LEU A 145 -8.36 9.31 -14.45
CA LEU A 145 -7.32 9.45 -13.43
C LEU A 145 -5.93 9.78 -14.04
N ALA A 146 -5.77 9.64 -15.35
CA ALA A 146 -4.54 9.95 -16.09
C ALA A 146 -4.51 11.35 -16.71
N GLN A 147 -5.49 12.21 -16.41
CA GLN A 147 -5.51 13.59 -16.91
C GLN A 147 -4.34 14.43 -16.38
N ASP A 148 -3.94 15.44 -17.15
CA ASP A 148 -2.78 16.31 -16.86
C ASP A 148 -2.85 16.96 -15.48
N LYS A 149 -4.05 17.31 -15.00
CA LYS A 149 -4.25 17.88 -13.65
C LYS A 149 -3.66 17.00 -12.54
N TYR A 150 -3.69 15.68 -12.69
CA TYR A 150 -3.11 14.74 -11.72
C TYR A 150 -1.66 14.43 -12.02
N LEU A 151 -1.27 14.39 -13.30
CA LEU A 151 0.07 13.98 -13.72
C LEU A 151 1.12 15.08 -13.56
N ASN A 152 0.74 16.35 -13.72
CA ASN A 152 1.67 17.49 -13.72
C ASN A 152 2.27 17.77 -12.33
N SER A 153 1.59 17.36 -11.25
CA SER A 153 2.07 17.50 -9.88
C SER A 153 3.04 16.37 -9.45
N LEU A 154 3.33 15.41 -10.33
CA LEU A 154 4.23 14.30 -10.03
C LEU A 154 5.67 14.64 -10.41
N SER A 155 6.63 14.01 -9.74
CA SER A 155 8.02 14.08 -10.18
C SER A 155 8.19 13.40 -11.56
N PRO A 156 9.18 13.82 -12.38
CA PRO A 156 9.37 13.25 -13.72
C PRO A 156 9.50 11.72 -13.74
N GLY A 157 10.19 11.15 -12.75
CA GLY A 157 10.37 9.70 -12.61
C GLY A 157 9.05 8.97 -12.28
N VAL A 158 8.23 9.54 -11.40
CA VAL A 158 6.91 8.98 -11.09
C VAL A 158 5.98 9.10 -12.28
N ASN A 159 5.92 10.27 -12.93
CA ASN A 159 5.09 10.52 -14.12
C ASN A 159 5.39 9.50 -15.24
N ARG A 160 6.67 9.29 -15.57
CA ARG A 160 7.10 8.28 -16.56
C ARG A 160 6.64 6.87 -16.19
N SER A 161 6.75 6.51 -14.91
CA SER A 161 6.36 5.20 -14.42
C SER A 161 4.84 4.99 -14.53
N ILE A 162 4.04 5.99 -14.20
CA ILE A 162 2.58 5.97 -14.30
C ILE A 162 2.14 5.80 -15.76
N LYS A 163 2.69 6.62 -16.68
CA LYS A 163 2.39 6.53 -18.12
C LYS A 163 2.67 5.12 -18.65
N LYS A 164 3.81 4.51 -18.28
CA LYS A 164 4.13 3.13 -18.65
C LYS A 164 3.11 2.11 -18.11
N MET A 165 2.64 2.28 -16.87
CA MET A 165 1.62 1.38 -16.30
C MET A 165 0.29 1.47 -17.04
N ILE A 166 -0.14 2.68 -17.40
CA ILE A 166 -1.39 2.92 -18.12
C ILE A 166 -1.35 2.27 -19.51
N THR A 167 -0.30 2.56 -20.30
CA THR A 167 -0.13 1.99 -21.65
C THR A 167 -0.17 0.45 -21.61
N ASN A 168 0.57 -0.16 -20.68
CA ASN A 168 0.59 -1.61 -20.53
C ASN A 168 -0.79 -2.18 -20.16
N THR A 169 -1.54 -1.48 -19.31
CA THR A 169 -2.85 -1.95 -18.82
C THR A 169 -3.93 -1.83 -19.89
N ILE A 170 -3.97 -0.72 -20.62
CA ILE A 170 -4.91 -0.51 -21.73
C ILE A 170 -4.65 -1.54 -22.83
N GLY A 171 -3.38 -1.77 -23.20
CA GLY A 171 -3.02 -2.79 -24.19
C GLY A 171 -3.48 -4.20 -23.80
N LEU A 172 -3.32 -4.59 -22.53
CA LEU A 172 -3.81 -5.87 -22.02
C LEU A 172 -5.33 -5.99 -22.05
N ASN A 173 -6.05 -4.93 -21.67
CA ASN A 173 -7.51 -4.93 -21.62
C ASN A 173 -8.14 -4.98 -23.02
N HIS A 174 -7.54 -4.33 -24.02
CA HIS A 174 -7.96 -4.46 -25.42
C HIS A 174 -7.85 -5.91 -25.93
N ASN A 175 -6.78 -6.63 -25.57
CA ASN A 175 -6.61 -8.03 -25.99
C ASN A 175 -7.64 -8.96 -25.33
N LYS A 176 -7.95 -8.76 -24.04
CA LYS A 176 -8.98 -9.56 -23.33
C LYS A 176 -10.38 -9.39 -23.95
N ARG A 177 -10.78 -8.16 -24.28
CA ARG A 177 -12.09 -7.88 -24.88
C ARG A 177 -12.25 -8.53 -26.26
N LYS A 178 -11.17 -8.68 -27.04
CA LYS A 178 -11.21 -9.38 -28.34
C LYS A 178 -11.42 -10.88 -28.19
N GLN A 179 -10.87 -11.51 -27.15
CA GLN A 179 -10.98 -12.95 -26.90
C GLN A 179 -12.36 -13.36 -26.33
N SER A 180 -13.07 -12.46 -25.65
CA SER A 180 -14.41 -12.75 -25.10
C SER A 180 -15.55 -12.65 -26.14
N HIS A 181 -15.24 -12.28 -27.39
CA HIS A 181 -16.19 -12.13 -28.49
C HIS A 181 -15.92 -13.11 -29.67
N THR A 182 -15.09 -14.13 -29.43
CA THR A 182 -14.80 -15.27 -30.33
C THR A 182 -15.15 -16.56 -29.61
#